data_AF-A0A7G9YXM3-F1
#
_entry.id   AF-A0A7G9YXM3-F1
#
_cell.length_a   1.000
_cell.length_b   1.000
_cell.length_c   1.000
_cell.angle_alpha   90.00
_cell.angle_beta   90.00
_cell.angle_gamma   90.00
#
_symmetry.space_group_name_H-M   'P 1'
#
loop_
_entity.id
_entity.type
_entity.pdbx_description
1 polymer ?
#
loop_
_entity_poly.entity_id
_entity_poly.type
_entity_poly.pdbx_seq_one_letter_code
_entity_poly.pdbx_strand_id
1 'polypeptide(L)' 'MKVIPVQSELNMDEYVELKKRAEERGITLKEAVKEAISIWLRKNSVFNPEDPFFNTSKMFRSKKGLAERHDEIYEDTG' A
#
# COMPACT_ATOMS: atom_id res chain seq x y z
N MET A 1 -8.83 14.79 -3.67
CA MET A 1 -7.87 13.87 -3.02
C MET A 1 -7.89 14.14 -1.52
N LYS A 2 -8.12 13.13 -0.67
CA LYS A 2 -8.14 13.31 0.78
C LYS A 2 -6.69 13.35 1.30
N VAL A 3 -6.34 14.40 2.04
CA VAL A 3 -5.02 14.51 2.70
C VAL A 3 -5.19 14.11 4.16
N ILE A 4 -4.31 13.23 4.64
CA ILE A 4 -4.29 12.79 6.04
C ILE A 4 -3.01 13.32 6.68
N PRO A 5 -3.08 14.16 7.73
CA PRO A 5 -1.89 14.59 8.44
C PRO A 5 -1.31 13.42 9.25
N VAL A 6 0.01 13.28 9.23
CA VAL A 6 0.76 12.31 10.03
C VAL A 6 1.77 13.08 10.86
N GLN A 7 1.78 12.83 12.16
CA GLN A 7 2.80 13.35 13.09
C GLN A 7 3.71 12.20 13.51
N SER A 8 4.99 12.47 13.61
CA SER A 8 6.01 11.54 14.07
C SER A 8 7.05 12.29 14.86
N GLU A 9 7.74 11.59 15.74
CA GLU A 9 8.89 12.10 16.47
C GLU A 9 10.16 11.72 15.71
N LEU A 10 11.11 12.64 15.64
CA LEU A 10 12.46 12.43 15.12
C LEU A 10 13.43 12.84 16.21
N ASN A 11 14.52 12.10 16.37
CA ASN A 11 15.61 12.57 17.20
C ASN A 11 16.34 13.75 16.51
N MET A 12 17.19 14.44 17.26
CA MET A 12 17.85 15.64 16.77
C MET A 12 18.78 15.36 15.58
N ASP A 13 19.46 14.22 15.58
CA ASP A 13 20.38 13.83 14.50
C ASP A 13 19.60 13.53 13.20
N GLU A 14 18.51 12.79 13.29
CA GLU A 14 17.60 12.51 12.18
C GLU A 14 17.02 13.80 11.59
N TYR A 15 16.61 14.74 12.45
CA TYR A 15 16.09 16.03 12.01
C TYR A 15 17.14 16.87 11.29
N VAL A 16 18.34 17.02 11.87
CA VAL A 16 19.43 17.81 11.29
C VAL A 16 19.82 17.25 9.93
N GLU A 17 19.97 15.94 9.85
CA GLU A 17 20.38 15.25 8.64
C GLU A 17 19.30 15.33 7.53
N LEU A 18 18.02 15.17 7.89
CA LEU A 18 16.90 15.36 6.96
C LEU A 18 16.84 16.81 6.46
N LYS A 19 17.01 17.78 7.35
CA LYS A 19 16.98 19.20 7.03
C LYS A 19 18.10 19.56 6.05
N LYS A 20 19.33 19.12 6.32
CA LYS A 20 20.47 19.36 5.44
C LYS A 20 20.22 18.83 4.02
N ARG A 21 19.73 17.59 3.91
CA ARG A 21 19.40 16.99 2.60
C ARG A 21 18.26 17.71 1.88
N ALA A 22 17.28 18.24 2.61
CA ALA A 22 16.20 19.01 2.04
C ALA A 22 16.72 20.35 1.48
N GLU A 23 17.57 21.05 2.24
CA GLU A 23 18.21 22.31 1.84
C GLU A 23 19.11 22.14 0.61
N GLU A 24 19.94 21.11 0.57
CA GLU A 24 20.79 20.77 -0.60
C GLU A 24 19.97 20.54 -1.87
N ARG A 25 18.73 20.06 -1.73
CA ARG A 25 17.82 19.76 -2.84
C ARG A 25 16.83 20.89 -3.13
N GLY A 26 16.85 21.97 -2.34
CA GLY A 26 15.92 23.10 -2.48
C GLY A 26 14.46 22.73 -2.23
N ILE A 27 14.18 21.69 -1.43
CA ILE A 27 12.83 21.22 -1.10
C ILE A 27 12.48 21.51 0.36
N THR A 28 11.19 21.54 0.68
CA THR A 28 10.74 21.68 2.06
C THR A 28 10.94 20.41 2.88
N LEU A 29 11.05 20.54 4.20
CA LEU A 29 11.13 19.38 5.12
C LEU A 29 9.93 18.42 4.94
N LYS A 30 8.74 18.98 4.67
CA LYS A 30 7.51 18.22 4.41
C LYS A 30 7.63 17.34 3.17
N GLU A 31 8.23 17.87 2.11
CA GLU A 31 8.47 17.12 0.87
C GLU A 31 9.51 16.02 1.09
N ALA A 32 10.56 16.31 1.84
CA ALA A 32 11.58 15.32 2.20
C ALA A 32 10.97 14.15 3.01
N VAL A 33 10.14 14.42 4.01
CA VAL A 33 9.40 13.38 4.76
C VAL A 33 8.49 12.58 3.84
N LYS A 34 7.74 13.26 2.96
CA LYS A 34 6.84 12.59 2.00
C LYS A 34 7.61 11.67 1.05
N GLU A 35 8.79 12.08 0.59
CA GLU A 35 9.65 11.27 -0.25
C GLU A 35 10.21 10.06 0.52
N ALA A 36 10.67 10.25 1.75
CA ALA A 36 11.14 9.17 2.61
C ALA A 36 10.06 8.10 2.84
N ILE A 37 8.82 8.51 3.11
CA ILE A 37 7.67 7.61 3.23
C ILE A 37 7.43 6.85 1.92
N SER A 38 7.46 7.54 0.77
CA SER A 38 7.29 6.92 -0.54
C SER A 38 8.37 5.86 -0.83
N ILE A 39 9.63 6.17 -0.51
CA ILE A 39 10.75 5.23 -0.67
C ILE A 39 10.57 4.02 0.25
N TRP A 40 10.21 4.24 1.51
CA TRP A 40 9.96 3.17 2.46
C TRP A 40 8.82 2.25 1.97
N LEU A 41 7.70 2.81 1.52
CA LEU A 41 6.58 2.06 0.97
C LEU A 41 6.97 1.26 -0.27
N ARG A 42 7.78 1.82 -1.17
CA ARG A 42 8.26 1.10 -2.37
C ARG A 42 9.19 -0.05 -2.00
N LYS A 43 10.13 0.17 -1.08
CA LYS A 43 11.09 -0.85 -0.62
C LYS A 43 10.41 -2.00 0.13
N ASN A 44 9.36 -1.69 0.89
CA ASN A 44 8.62 -2.65 1.70
C ASN A 44 7.30 -3.10 1.05
N SER A 45 7.07 -2.71 -0.20
CA SER A 45 5.91 -3.22 -0.93
C SER A 45 6.18 -4.69 -1.22
N VAL A 46 5.40 -5.57 -0.59
CA VAL A 46 5.31 -7.01 -0.89
C VAL A 46 4.65 -7.24 -2.26
N PHE A 47 4.52 -6.21 -3.10
CA PHE A 47 4.02 -6.35 -4.45
C PHE A 47 5.10 -7.03 -5.30
N ASN A 48 5.15 -8.35 -5.21
CA ASN A 48 5.82 -9.16 -6.20
C ASN A 48 4.91 -9.15 -7.44
N PRO A 49 5.30 -8.52 -8.56
CA PRO A 49 4.51 -8.53 -9.79
C PRO A 49 4.32 -9.95 -10.36
N GLU A 50 5.10 -10.93 -9.89
CA GLU A 50 4.91 -12.35 -10.20
C GLU A 50 4.11 -13.12 -9.12
N ASP A 51 3.59 -12.44 -8.09
CA ASP A 51 2.75 -13.07 -7.08
C ASP A 51 1.49 -13.67 -7.74
N PRO A 52 1.28 -15.00 -7.68
CA PRO A 52 0.10 -15.65 -8.24
C PRO A 52 -1.22 -15.09 -7.69
N PHE A 53 -1.21 -14.49 -6.49
CA PHE A 53 -2.37 -13.90 -5.85
C PHE A 53 -2.81 -12.58 -6.51
N PHE A 54 -1.87 -11.81 -7.06
CA PHE A 54 -2.12 -10.51 -7.70
C PHE A 54 -2.00 -10.52 -9.23
N ASN A 55 -1.66 -11.67 -9.83
CA ASN A 55 -1.61 -11.86 -11.27
C ASN A 55 -3.02 -11.95 -11.88
N THR A 56 -3.69 -10.79 -11.94
CA THR A 56 -5.04 -10.60 -12.49
C THR A 56 -5.15 -10.92 -13.98
N SER A 57 -4.05 -11.10 -14.70
CA SER A 57 -4.05 -11.51 -16.11
C SER A 57 -4.58 -12.94 -16.34
N LYS A 58 -4.59 -13.80 -15.30
CA LYS A 58 -5.21 -15.15 -15.35
C LYS A 58 -6.60 -15.22 -14.74
N MET A 59 -6.98 -14.29 -13.85
CA MET A 59 -8.28 -14.35 -13.15
C MET A 59 -9.49 -14.05 -14.06
N PHE A 60 -9.31 -13.30 -15.15
CA PHE A 60 -10.43 -12.95 -16.04
C PHE A 60 -10.67 -13.94 -17.19
N ARG A 61 -9.86 -15.00 -17.35
CA ARG A 61 -10.07 -15.99 -18.42
C ARG A 61 -10.88 -17.23 -18.01
N SER A 62 -11.24 -17.36 -16.73
CA SER A 62 -12.00 -18.52 -16.23
C SER A 62 -13.23 -18.09 -15.42
N LYS A 63 -14.11 -17.28 -16.01
CA LYS A 63 -15.50 -17.17 -15.54
C LYS A 63 -16.48 -17.31 -16.70
N LYS A 64 -16.76 -18.56 -17.07
CA LYS A 64 -18.04 -18.93 -17.67
C LYS A 64 -18.70 -20.17 -17.04
N GLY A 65 -18.28 -20.63 -15.86
CA GLY A 65 -18.85 -21.89 -15.33
C GLY A 65 -18.75 -22.19 -13.82
N LEU A 66 -18.40 -21.26 -12.94
CA LEU A 66 -18.22 -21.57 -11.50
C LEU A 66 -18.88 -20.55 -10.58
N ALA A 67 -20.08 -20.09 -10.94
CA ALA A 67 -20.94 -19.36 -10.02
C ALA A 67 -22.25 -20.13 -9.86
N GLU A 68 -22.16 -21.39 -9.44
CA GLU A 68 -23.30 -22.06 -8.81
C GLU A 68 -23.42 -21.45 -7.41
N ARG A 69 -24.48 -20.66 -7.22
CA ARG A 69 -24.95 -20.30 -5.88
C ARG A 69 -25.50 -21.57 -5.27
N HIS A 70 -24.83 -22.10 -4.26
CA HIS A 70 -25.45 -23.08 -3.37
C HIS A 70 -26.38 -22.29 -2.45
N ASP A 71 -27.67 -22.25 -2.81
CA ASP A 71 -28.72 -21.95 -1.85
C ASP A 71 -28.88 -23.22 -0.99
N GLU A 72 -28.20 -23.25 0.16
CA GLU A 72 -28.39 -24.30 1.15
C GLU A 72 -29.84 -24.24 1.64
N ILE A 73 -30.60 -25.27 1.32
CA ILE A 73 -31.99 -25.48 1.74
C ILE A 73 -31.93 -25.93 3.20
N TYR A 74 -32.41 -25.12 4.14
CA TYR A 74 -32.67 -25.59 5.50
C TYR A 74 -33.87 -26.53 5.46
N GLU A 75 -33.63 -27.83 5.60
CA GLU A 75 -34.72 -28.77 5.90
C GLU A 75 -35.12 -28.61 7.38
N ASP A 76 -36.39 -28.30 7.56
CA ASP A 76 -37.13 -28.25 8.82
C ASP A 76 -37.18 -29.66 9.43
N THR A 77 -36.42 -29.91 10.49
CA THR A 77 -36.54 -31.14 11.28
C THR A 77 -37.68 -30.98 12.29
N GLY A 78 -38.85 -31.47 11.91
CA GLY A 78 -39.96 -31.77 12.83
C GLY A 78 -39.69 -32.94 13.77
#